data_AF-A0A961E9Z7-F1
#
_entry.id   AF-A0A961E9Z7-F1
#
_cell.length_a   1.000
_cell.length_b   1.000
_cell.length_c   1.000
_cell.angle_alpha   90.00
_cell.angle_beta   90.00
_cell.angle_gamma   90.00
#
_symmetry.space_group_name_H-M   'P 1'
#
loop_
_entity.id
_entity.type
_entity.pdbx_description
1 polymer ?
#
loop_
_entity_poly.entity_id
_entity_poly.type
_entity_poly.pdbx_seq_one_letter_code
_entity_poly.pdbx_strand_id
1 'polypeptide(L)'
;MARAIHVFRSPDRFVAGTVGQPGDRTFFLQAVHQARVVSVMLEKQQVQILADRIGMLLEEIHRRFGTPIPPETESVDDLNPLVMPVDAEFQVGTMGLGWDAEAQAVVIELLAVTDAEIDESIVLDDTEEGPDAVRVFLTTVAARDFAARSSLVISAGRPPCPICGGPLDRDGHLCVRTNGYKRSAQLSKSLDFIDPEVFKSLAVQDESLFTTDDDSEDEDAQGEADSGPDDEGPASGGRH
;
A
#
# COMPACT_ATOMS: atom_id res chain seq x y z
N MET A 1 -15.22 -35.70 4.47
CA MET A 1 -14.78 -35.45 5.86
C MET A 1 -15.72 -34.39 6.43
N ALA A 2 -16.02 -34.43 7.73
CA ALA A 2 -16.78 -33.35 8.37
C ALA A 2 -15.93 -32.06 8.33
N ARG A 3 -16.55 -30.92 8.03
CA ARG A 3 -15.84 -29.63 7.95
C ARG A 3 -15.45 -29.12 9.34
N ALA A 4 -14.33 -28.39 9.42
CA ALA A 4 -13.93 -27.68 10.62
C ALA A 4 -14.44 -26.23 10.58
N ILE A 5 -15.21 -25.82 11.59
CA ILE A 5 -15.67 -24.42 11.76
C ILE A 5 -14.98 -23.80 12.98
N HIS A 6 -14.11 -22.82 12.73
CA HIS A 6 -13.44 -22.06 13.76
C HIS A 6 -14.23 -20.80 14.12
N VAL A 7 -14.96 -20.85 15.24
CA VAL A 7 -15.75 -19.70 15.71
C VAL A 7 -14.98 -18.85 16.71
N PHE A 8 -15.00 -17.53 16.52
CA PHE A 8 -14.45 -16.50 17.40
C PHE A 8 -15.55 -15.47 17.72
N ARG A 9 -16.20 -15.61 18.88
CA ARG A 9 -17.29 -14.69 19.30
C ARG A 9 -16.80 -13.36 19.87
N SER A 10 -15.60 -13.34 20.42
CA SER A 10 -14.98 -12.17 21.03
C SER A 10 -13.46 -12.25 20.86
N PRO A 11 -12.96 -12.17 19.61
CA PRO A 11 -11.52 -12.20 19.37
C PRO A 11 -10.85 -11.02 20.09
N ASP A 12 -9.69 -11.26 20.68
CA ASP A 12 -8.87 -10.19 21.24
C ASP A 12 -8.23 -9.35 20.12
N ARG A 13 -8.03 -10.00 18.96
CA ARG A 13 -7.45 -9.36 17.78
C ARG A 13 -7.94 -10.03 16.50
N PHE A 14 -8.38 -9.23 15.54
CA PHE A 14 -8.66 -9.69 14.18
C PHE A 14 -8.06 -8.70 13.20
N VAL A 15 -7.05 -9.13 12.44
CA VAL A 15 -6.24 -8.21 11.61
C VAL A 15 -5.88 -8.82 10.26
N ALA A 16 -5.78 -7.95 9.27
CA ALA A 16 -5.07 -8.24 8.03
C ALA A 16 -3.56 -7.97 8.20
N GLY A 17 -2.75 -8.83 7.58
CA GLY A 17 -1.31 -8.67 7.50
C GLY A 17 -0.74 -9.30 6.23
N THR A 18 0.55 -9.05 5.98
CA THR A 18 1.27 -9.63 4.85
C THR A 18 2.61 -10.17 5.29
N VAL A 19 3.07 -11.22 4.62
CA VAL A 19 4.43 -11.77 4.76
C VAL A 19 5.04 -11.82 3.36
N GLY A 20 6.34 -11.49 3.25
CA GLY A 20 7.07 -11.47 1.98
C GLY A 20 7.55 -10.08 1.55
N GLN A 21 8.21 -10.03 0.40
CA GLN A 21 8.81 -8.81 -0.15
C GLN A 21 7.78 -7.98 -0.94
N PRO A 22 7.92 -6.64 -1.04
CA PRO A 22 7.07 -5.84 -1.93
C PRO A 22 7.06 -6.40 -3.35
N GLY A 23 5.88 -6.75 -3.87
CA GLY A 23 5.69 -7.39 -5.18
C GLY A 23 5.43 -8.89 -5.13
N ASP A 24 5.82 -9.57 -4.05
CA ASP A 24 5.61 -11.00 -3.81
C ASP A 24 5.16 -11.21 -2.35
N ARG A 25 4.04 -10.56 -2.00
CA ARG A 25 3.46 -10.61 -0.66
C ARG A 25 2.28 -11.55 -0.64
N THR A 26 2.27 -12.44 0.34
CA THR A 26 1.10 -13.25 0.68
C THR A 26 0.30 -12.53 1.76
N PHE A 27 -1.02 -12.44 1.57
CA PHE A 27 -1.92 -11.80 2.53
C PHE A 27 -2.54 -12.85 3.44
N PHE A 28 -2.67 -12.49 4.71
CA PHE A 28 -3.29 -13.32 5.73
C PHE A 28 -4.29 -12.52 6.55
N LEU A 29 -5.38 -13.17 6.95
CA LEU A 29 -6.23 -12.73 8.04
C LEU A 29 -5.90 -13.58 9.26
N GLN A 30 -5.73 -12.93 10.41
CA GLN A 30 -5.40 -13.60 11.66
C GLN A 30 -6.42 -13.23 12.73
N ALA A 31 -7.07 -14.25 13.29
CA ALA A 31 -7.93 -14.16 14.46
C ALA A 31 -7.20 -14.71 15.68
N VAL A 32 -7.13 -13.92 16.74
CA VAL A 32 -6.49 -14.28 18.01
C VAL A 32 -7.52 -14.19 19.12
N HIS A 33 -7.58 -15.21 19.95
CA HIS A 33 -8.29 -15.18 21.22
C HIS A 33 -7.50 -15.99 22.25
N GLN A 34 -6.97 -15.31 23.26
CA GLN A 34 -6.06 -15.84 24.27
C GLN A 34 -4.86 -16.52 23.61
N ALA A 35 -4.67 -17.83 23.85
CA ALA A 35 -3.61 -18.62 23.26
C ALA A 35 -3.95 -19.18 21.87
N ARG A 36 -5.20 -19.03 21.41
CA ARG A 36 -5.66 -19.56 20.12
C ARG A 36 -5.42 -18.53 19.02
N VAL A 37 -4.61 -18.89 18.05
CA VAL A 37 -4.35 -18.10 16.85
C VAL A 37 -4.76 -18.93 15.65
N VAL A 38 -5.62 -18.39 14.79
CA VAL A 38 -5.98 -18.99 13.51
C VAL A 38 -5.63 -18.00 12.42
N SER A 39 -4.85 -18.45 11.44
CA SER A 39 -4.49 -17.65 10.27
C SER A 39 -5.06 -18.32 9.02
N VAL A 40 -5.60 -17.52 8.10
CA VAL A 40 -6.05 -17.97 6.79
C VAL A 40 -5.42 -17.13 5.70
N MET A 41 -5.15 -17.74 4.55
CA MET A 41 -4.51 -17.09 3.41
C MET A 41 -5.57 -16.52 2.46
N LEU A 42 -5.36 -15.29 1.98
CA LEU A 42 -6.27 -14.63 1.05
C LEU A 42 -5.53 -13.92 -0.07
N GLU A 43 -6.25 -13.61 -1.14
CA GLU A 43 -5.77 -12.71 -2.17
C GLU A 43 -5.91 -11.24 -1.74
N LYS A 44 -5.05 -10.38 -2.30
CA LYS A 44 -5.10 -8.93 -2.06
C LYS A 44 -6.49 -8.33 -2.36
N GLN A 45 -7.12 -8.77 -3.46
CA GLN A 45 -8.44 -8.28 -3.86
C GLN A 45 -9.53 -8.68 -2.85
N GLN A 46 -9.45 -9.88 -2.28
CA GLN A 46 -10.39 -10.32 -1.25
C GLN A 46 -10.28 -9.45 0.02
N VAL A 47 -9.06 -9.15 0.49
CA VAL A 47 -8.88 -8.26 1.65
C VAL A 47 -9.45 -6.87 1.39
N GLN A 48 -9.25 -6.35 0.17
CA GLN A 48 -9.80 -5.04 -0.23
C GLN A 48 -11.33 -5.06 -0.23
N ILE A 49 -11.95 -6.05 -0.89
CA ILE A 49 -13.41 -6.19 -0.95
C ILE A 49 -14.00 -6.32 0.45
N LEU A 50 -13.36 -7.08 1.35
CA LEU A 50 -13.83 -7.25 2.72
C LEU A 50 -13.80 -5.93 3.49
N ALA A 51 -12.70 -5.18 3.41
CA ALA A 51 -12.57 -3.88 4.08
C ALA A 51 -13.64 -2.88 3.59
N ASP A 52 -13.83 -2.77 2.27
CA ASP A 52 -14.82 -1.88 1.67
C ASP A 52 -16.25 -2.27 2.06
N ARG A 53 -16.57 -3.58 2.00
CA ARG A 53 -17.90 -4.11 2.36
C ARG A 53 -18.23 -3.92 3.83
N ILE A 54 -17.25 -4.02 4.73
CA ILE A 54 -17.46 -3.74 6.16
C ILE A 54 -17.85 -2.28 6.37
N GLY A 55 -17.18 -1.33 5.71
CA GLY A 55 -17.53 0.09 5.77
C GLY A 55 -18.98 0.34 5.34
N MET A 56 -19.36 -0.18 4.18
CA MET A 56 -20.73 -0.07 3.66
C MET A 56 -21.77 -0.71 4.59
N LEU A 57 -21.46 -1.87 5.18
CA LEU A 57 -22.35 -2.54 6.11
C LEU A 57 -22.58 -1.68 7.37
N LEU A 58 -21.52 -1.13 7.96
CA LEU A 58 -21.61 -0.29 9.16
C LEU A 58 -22.48 0.95 8.92
N GLU A 59 -22.32 1.61 7.78
CA GLU A 59 -23.17 2.75 7.40
C GLU A 59 -24.64 2.36 7.24
N GLU A 60 -24.90 1.21 6.62
CA GLU A 60 -26.27 0.74 6.42
C GLU A 60 -26.94 0.34 7.74
N ILE A 61 -26.20 -0.30 8.65
CA ILE A 61 -26.69 -0.64 10.00
C ILE A 61 -26.99 0.64 10.77
N HIS A 62 -26.11 1.64 10.74
CA HIS A 62 -26.34 2.92 11.40
C HIS A 62 -27.62 3.60 10.87
N ARG A 63 -27.80 3.61 9.55
CA ARG A 63 -28.99 4.17 8.90
C ARG A 63 -30.29 3.45 9.28
N ARG A 64 -30.27 2.11 9.32
CA ARG A 64 -31.47 1.30 9.57
C ARG A 64 -31.84 1.18 11.05
N PHE A 65 -30.84 1.01 11.91
CA PHE A 65 -31.05 0.63 13.31
C PHE A 65 -30.58 1.71 14.31
N GLY A 66 -29.93 2.78 13.83
CA GLY A 66 -29.37 3.81 14.71
C GLY A 66 -28.18 3.33 15.54
N THR A 67 -27.58 2.19 15.19
CA THR A 67 -26.45 1.62 15.92
C THR A 67 -25.29 2.63 15.93
N PRO A 68 -24.67 2.91 17.09
CA PRO A 68 -23.52 3.80 17.14
C PRO A 68 -22.35 3.16 16.37
N ILE A 69 -21.88 3.89 15.36
CA ILE A 69 -20.67 3.54 14.64
C ILE A 69 -19.57 4.55 14.98
N PRO A 70 -18.32 4.11 15.17
CA PRO A 70 -17.21 5.03 15.30
C PRO A 70 -17.05 5.87 14.01
N PRO A 71 -16.53 7.11 14.13
CA PRO A 71 -16.22 7.91 12.95
C PRO A 71 -15.21 7.19 12.06
N GLU A 72 -15.18 7.56 10.78
CA GLU A 72 -14.07 7.15 9.93
C GLU A 72 -12.78 7.78 10.43
N THR A 73 -11.75 6.95 10.60
CA THR A 73 -10.43 7.43 10.94
C THR A 73 -9.38 6.77 10.06
N GLU A 74 -8.40 7.55 9.66
CA GLU A 74 -7.19 7.07 8.99
C GLU A 74 -6.13 6.61 10.00
N SER A 75 -6.32 6.92 11.30
CA SER A 75 -5.41 6.50 12.36
C SER A 75 -5.74 5.09 12.83
N VAL A 76 -4.80 4.17 12.66
CA VAL A 76 -4.92 2.79 13.14
C VAL A 76 -4.09 2.63 14.39
N ASP A 77 -4.74 2.23 15.49
CA ASP A 77 -4.09 2.08 16.80
C ASP A 77 -3.18 0.85 16.86
N ASP A 78 -3.62 -0.28 16.31
CA ASP A 78 -2.82 -1.50 16.25
C ASP A 78 -2.03 -1.57 14.92
N LEU A 79 -0.72 -1.35 15.00
CA LEU A 79 0.24 -1.57 13.91
C LEU A 79 1.17 -2.77 14.16
N ASN A 80 0.90 -3.56 15.19
CA ASN A 80 1.75 -4.71 15.52
C ASN A 80 1.76 -5.73 14.37
N PRO A 81 2.87 -6.48 14.20
CA PRO A 81 2.95 -7.52 13.18
C PRO A 81 1.97 -8.67 13.43
N LEU A 82 1.86 -9.58 12.47
CA LEU A 82 1.18 -10.86 12.70
C LEU A 82 1.92 -11.65 13.79
N VAL A 83 1.16 -12.42 14.58
CA VAL A 83 1.75 -13.38 15.52
C VAL A 83 2.46 -14.46 14.72
N MET A 84 3.73 -14.74 15.07
CA MET A 84 4.58 -15.73 14.42
C MET A 84 4.62 -17.03 15.23
N PRO A 85 4.68 -18.21 14.58
CA PRO A 85 4.68 -18.43 13.13
C PRO A 85 3.29 -18.19 12.50
N VAL A 86 3.27 -17.77 11.23
CA VAL A 86 2.03 -17.63 10.45
C VAL A 86 1.86 -18.88 9.60
N ASP A 87 1.18 -19.87 10.17
CA ASP A 87 0.76 -21.08 9.48
C ASP A 87 -0.71 -20.93 9.08
N ALA A 88 -0.99 -20.99 7.78
CA ALA A 88 -2.36 -20.87 7.28
C ALA A 88 -3.10 -22.20 7.38
N GLU A 89 -4.29 -22.19 7.97
CA GLU A 89 -5.19 -23.35 8.00
C GLU A 89 -5.66 -23.71 6.59
N PHE A 90 -6.04 -22.70 5.81
CA PHE A 90 -6.48 -22.86 4.42
C PHE A 90 -6.42 -21.54 3.63
N GLN A 91 -6.60 -21.63 2.32
CA GLN A 91 -6.83 -20.49 1.43
C GLN A 91 -8.32 -20.19 1.31
N VAL A 92 -8.72 -18.93 1.49
CA VAL A 92 -10.13 -18.52 1.41
C VAL A 92 -10.58 -18.45 -0.04
N GLY A 93 -11.72 -19.09 -0.33
CA GLY A 93 -12.43 -18.96 -1.60
C GLY A 93 -13.58 -17.96 -1.52
N THR A 94 -14.49 -18.21 -0.58
CA THR A 94 -15.74 -17.44 -0.43
C THR A 94 -15.75 -16.70 0.91
N MET A 95 -16.31 -15.49 0.92
CA MET A 95 -16.44 -14.67 2.13
C MET A 95 -17.89 -14.25 2.32
N GLY A 96 -18.42 -14.53 3.51
CA GLY A 96 -19.70 -14.04 3.99
C GLY A 96 -19.53 -12.83 4.90
N LEU A 97 -20.43 -11.87 4.79
CA LEU A 97 -20.50 -10.71 5.69
C LEU A 97 -21.95 -10.45 6.08
N GLY A 98 -22.21 -10.34 7.38
CA GLY A 98 -23.54 -10.13 7.92
C GLY A 98 -23.57 -9.27 9.19
N TRP A 99 -24.78 -8.93 9.63
CA TRP A 99 -25.04 -8.25 10.90
C TRP A 99 -25.91 -9.12 11.78
N ASP A 100 -25.44 -9.42 12.99
CA ASP A 100 -26.23 -10.03 14.05
C ASP A 100 -26.84 -8.92 14.92
N ALA A 101 -28.16 -8.75 14.81
CA ALA A 101 -28.88 -7.72 15.56
C ALA A 101 -29.04 -8.05 17.05
N GLU A 102 -29.03 -9.33 17.42
CA GLU A 102 -29.15 -9.77 18.82
C GLU A 102 -27.82 -9.56 19.55
N ALA A 103 -26.71 -9.97 18.92
CA ALA A 103 -25.37 -9.77 19.47
C ALA A 103 -24.81 -8.37 19.23
N GLN A 104 -25.47 -7.55 18.41
CA GLN A 104 -24.99 -6.26 17.90
C GLN A 104 -23.56 -6.34 17.34
N ALA A 105 -23.32 -7.36 16.52
CA ALA A 105 -21.99 -7.69 16.01
C ALA A 105 -21.99 -7.87 14.48
N VAL A 106 -20.90 -7.44 13.86
CA VAL A 106 -20.59 -7.76 12.46
C VAL A 106 -20.07 -9.21 12.43
N VAL A 107 -20.70 -10.04 11.61
CA VAL A 107 -20.31 -11.44 11.42
C VAL A 107 -19.56 -11.55 10.11
N ILE A 108 -18.32 -12.01 10.19
CA ILE A 108 -17.47 -12.30 9.03
C ILE A 108 -17.29 -13.81 8.97
N GLU A 109 -17.54 -14.40 7.82
CA GLU A 109 -17.28 -15.82 7.58
C GLU A 109 -16.35 -16.00 6.39
N LEU A 110 -15.34 -16.83 6.54
CA LEU A 110 -14.33 -17.12 5.53
C LEU A 110 -14.36 -18.61 5.27
N LEU A 111 -14.73 -19.01 4.06
CA LEU A 111 -14.83 -20.40 3.65
C LEU A 111 -13.60 -20.78 2.81
N ALA A 112 -13.06 -21.97 3.06
CA ALA A 112 -11.95 -22.52 2.29
C ALA A 112 -12.33 -22.66 0.82
N VAL A 113 -11.34 -22.46 -0.06
CA VAL A 113 -11.50 -22.69 -1.49
C VAL A 113 -11.73 -24.18 -1.75
N THR A 114 -12.72 -24.48 -2.60
CA THR A 114 -13.04 -25.84 -3.04
C THR A 114 -13.24 -25.89 -4.55
N ASP A 115 -13.02 -27.06 -5.16
CA ASP A 115 -13.26 -27.27 -6.59
C ASP A 115 -14.76 -27.32 -6.95
N ALA A 116 -15.64 -27.51 -5.96
CA ALA A 116 -17.08 -27.46 -6.13
C ALA A 116 -17.58 -26.01 -6.00
N GLU A 117 -18.57 -25.64 -6.83
CA GLU A 117 -19.32 -24.40 -6.65
C GLU A 117 -20.00 -24.41 -5.28
N ILE A 118 -19.77 -23.35 -4.50
CA ILE A 118 -20.39 -23.17 -3.19
C ILE A 118 -21.71 -22.45 -3.40
N ASP A 119 -22.81 -23.10 -3.01
CA ASP A 119 -24.13 -22.49 -2.97
C ASP A 119 -24.15 -21.40 -1.88
N GLU A 120 -24.72 -20.23 -2.18
CA GLU A 120 -24.88 -19.12 -1.22
C GLU A 120 -25.62 -19.54 0.06
N SER A 121 -26.47 -20.57 -0.01
CA SER A 121 -27.17 -21.15 1.14
C SER A 121 -26.26 -21.78 2.19
N ILE A 122 -25.01 -22.13 1.84
CA ILE A 122 -24.02 -22.71 2.75
C ILE A 122 -23.32 -21.62 3.58
N VAL A 123 -23.33 -20.37 3.10
CA VAL A 123 -22.69 -19.24 3.77
C VAL A 123 -23.55 -18.84 4.98
N LEU A 124 -22.92 -18.78 6.15
CA LEU A 124 -23.52 -18.61 7.47
C LEU A 124 -24.43 -19.77 7.91
N ASP A 125 -24.37 -20.92 7.24
CA ASP A 125 -25.01 -22.16 7.68
C ASP A 125 -24.08 -22.93 8.63
N ASP A 126 -24.66 -23.62 9.60
CA ASP A 126 -23.98 -24.44 10.61
C ASP A 126 -24.07 -25.95 10.32
N THR A 127 -24.54 -26.34 9.13
CA THR A 127 -24.57 -27.75 8.70
C THR A 127 -23.17 -28.39 8.73
N GLU A 128 -23.11 -29.71 8.87
CA GLU A 128 -21.83 -30.44 8.88
C GLU A 128 -21.22 -30.61 7.48
N GLU A 129 -21.96 -30.17 6.45
CA GLU A 129 -21.59 -30.25 5.03
C GLU A 129 -21.08 -28.87 4.55
N GLY A 130 -19.94 -28.86 3.87
CA GLY A 130 -19.34 -27.65 3.31
C GLY A 130 -17.82 -27.61 3.45
N PRO A 131 -17.18 -26.52 3.02
CA PRO A 131 -15.75 -26.29 3.23
C PRO A 131 -15.44 -25.88 4.68
N ASP A 132 -14.18 -26.01 5.06
CA ASP A 132 -13.69 -25.48 6.34
C ASP A 132 -13.93 -23.98 6.42
N ALA A 133 -14.25 -23.47 7.60
CA ALA A 133 -14.67 -22.08 7.78
C ALA A 133 -14.07 -21.43 9.02
N VAL A 134 -13.82 -20.13 8.94
CA VAL A 134 -13.53 -19.27 10.10
C VAL A 134 -14.64 -18.25 10.21
N ARG A 135 -15.34 -18.22 11.35
CA ARG A 135 -16.41 -17.26 11.65
C ARG A 135 -15.99 -16.36 12.79
N VAL A 136 -16.01 -15.05 12.56
CA VAL A 136 -15.55 -14.03 13.49
C VAL A 136 -16.67 -13.02 13.73
N PHE A 137 -16.93 -12.73 15.00
CA PHE A 137 -17.87 -11.71 15.43
C PHE A 137 -17.07 -10.49 15.91
N LEU A 138 -17.35 -9.32 15.34
CA LEU A 138 -16.67 -8.07 15.66
C LEU A 138 -17.67 -7.03 16.15
N THR A 139 -17.25 -6.24 17.12
CA THR A 139 -17.96 -4.99 17.46
C THR A 139 -17.86 -4.00 16.30
N THR A 140 -18.74 -3.00 16.28
CA THR A 140 -18.67 -1.93 15.26
C THR A 140 -17.33 -1.19 15.28
N VAL A 141 -16.71 -1.06 16.46
CA VAL A 141 -15.37 -0.50 16.64
C VAL A 141 -14.30 -1.39 16.01
N ALA A 142 -14.24 -2.67 16.41
CA ALA A 142 -13.24 -3.60 15.88
C ALA A 142 -13.37 -3.79 14.36
N ALA A 143 -14.60 -3.79 13.82
CA ALA A 143 -14.84 -3.86 12.39
C ALA A 143 -14.32 -2.62 11.64
N ARG A 144 -14.50 -1.41 12.21
CA ARG A 144 -13.97 -0.17 11.63
C ARG A 144 -12.44 -0.17 11.64
N ASP A 145 -11.84 -0.54 12.77
CA ASP A 145 -10.39 -0.59 12.92
C ASP A 145 -9.77 -1.61 11.96
N PHE A 146 -10.41 -2.77 11.80
CA PHE A 146 -10.02 -3.78 10.83
C PHE A 146 -10.04 -3.24 9.39
N ALA A 147 -11.10 -2.53 8.99
CA ALA A 147 -11.20 -1.96 7.66
C ALA A 147 -10.10 -0.91 7.41
N ALA A 148 -9.89 0.00 8.36
CA ALA A 148 -8.83 1.02 8.28
C ALA A 148 -7.43 0.39 8.18
N ARG A 149 -7.13 -0.60 9.04
CA ARG A 149 -5.86 -1.33 9.00
C ARG A 149 -5.66 -2.07 7.68
N SER A 150 -6.69 -2.73 7.18
CA SER A 150 -6.62 -3.49 5.93
C SER A 150 -6.23 -2.59 4.76
N SER A 151 -6.82 -1.40 4.66
CA SER A 151 -6.48 -0.38 3.66
C SER A 151 -5.01 0.07 3.75
N LEU A 152 -4.48 0.23 4.96
CA LEU A 152 -3.06 0.52 5.16
C LEU A 152 -2.16 -0.63 4.69
N VAL A 153 -2.47 -1.88 5.06
CA VAL A 153 -1.68 -3.05 4.68
C VAL A 153 -1.65 -3.25 3.16
N ILE A 154 -2.79 -3.05 2.49
CA ILE A 154 -2.92 -3.14 1.03
C ILE A 154 -2.07 -2.07 0.33
N SER A 155 -2.00 -0.87 0.90
CA SER A 155 -1.26 0.27 0.31
C SER A 155 0.23 0.30 0.67
N ALA A 156 0.65 -0.33 1.77
CA ALA A 156 2.03 -0.42 2.26
C ALA A 156 3.01 -1.16 1.33
N GLY A 157 2.55 -1.69 0.20
CA GLY A 157 3.40 -2.25 -0.86
C GLY A 157 4.02 -1.20 -1.79
N ARG A 158 3.56 0.04 -1.69
CA ARG A 158 3.97 1.15 -2.55
C ARG A 158 5.13 1.90 -1.89
N PRO A 159 6.17 2.32 -2.65
CA PRO A 159 7.22 3.14 -2.09
C PRO A 159 6.60 4.41 -1.47
N PRO A 160 7.02 4.84 -0.27
CA PRO A 160 6.46 6.05 0.34
C PRO A 160 6.85 7.28 -0.47
N CYS A 161 5.94 8.23 -0.59
CA CYS A 161 6.19 9.50 -1.23
C CYS A 161 7.25 10.26 -0.43
N PRO A 162 8.35 10.71 -1.03
CA PRO A 162 9.42 11.40 -0.31
C PRO A 162 8.99 12.75 0.28
N ILE A 163 7.80 13.26 -0.08
CA ILE A 163 7.30 14.56 0.36
C ILE A 163 6.25 14.40 1.47
N CYS A 164 5.22 13.57 1.27
CA CYS A 164 4.11 13.42 2.23
C CYS A 164 4.10 12.10 3.00
N GLY A 165 4.95 11.13 2.66
CA GLY A 165 4.94 9.79 3.25
C GLY A 165 3.81 8.87 2.75
N GLY A 166 2.86 9.38 1.96
CA GLY A 166 1.77 8.59 1.38
C GLY A 166 2.23 7.61 0.29
N PRO A 167 1.47 6.54 0.01
CA PRO A 167 1.88 5.50 -0.92
C PRO A 167 1.99 5.99 -2.39
N LEU A 168 3.13 5.76 -3.06
CA LEU A 168 3.36 6.12 -4.47
C LEU A 168 2.74 5.10 -5.45
N ASP A 169 1.83 5.56 -6.30
CA ASP A 169 1.37 4.82 -7.48
C ASP A 169 2.37 4.86 -8.64
N ARG A 170 2.37 3.81 -9.48
CA ARG A 170 3.19 3.77 -10.71
C ARG A 170 2.78 4.87 -11.71
N ASP A 171 1.49 5.21 -11.75
CA ASP A 171 0.91 6.26 -12.61
C ASP A 171 0.95 7.66 -11.97
N GLY A 172 1.67 7.79 -10.85
CA GLY A 172 1.87 9.03 -10.10
C GLY A 172 0.86 9.24 -8.96
N HIS A 173 1.39 9.58 -7.80
CA HIS A 173 0.64 9.91 -6.58
C HIS A 173 0.19 11.38 -6.57
N LEU A 174 -1.02 11.63 -6.09
CA LEU A 174 -1.55 12.98 -5.91
C LEU A 174 -1.15 13.49 -4.51
N CYS A 175 0.02 14.13 -4.44
CA CYS A 175 0.57 14.59 -3.16
C CYS A 175 -0.14 15.86 -2.67
N VAL A 176 -0.82 15.76 -1.52
CA VAL A 176 -1.51 16.88 -0.86
C VAL A 176 -0.54 18.02 -0.48
N ARG A 177 0.73 17.71 -0.17
CA ARG A 177 1.75 18.72 0.15
C ARG A 177 2.24 19.52 -1.07
N THR A 178 1.99 19.03 -2.29
CA THR A 178 2.36 19.73 -3.54
C THR A 178 1.17 19.96 -4.46
N ASN A 179 -0.06 20.05 -3.93
CA ASN A 179 -1.29 20.27 -4.71
C ASN A 179 -1.40 19.34 -5.94
N GLY A 180 -1.03 18.07 -5.80
CA GLY A 180 -1.19 17.07 -6.85
C GLY A 180 -0.17 17.11 -8.01
N TYR A 181 0.91 17.89 -7.91
CA TYR A 181 1.94 17.92 -8.95
C TYR A 181 2.67 16.56 -9.11
N LYS A 182 2.45 15.88 -10.24
CA LYS A 182 3.09 14.61 -10.61
C LYS A 182 4.42 14.89 -11.33
N ARG A 183 5.58 14.49 -10.76
CA ARG A 183 6.89 14.56 -11.46
C ARG A 183 7.07 13.51 -12.56
N SER A 184 6.19 12.51 -12.66
CA SER A 184 6.30 11.40 -13.61
C SER A 184 5.47 11.55 -14.88
N ALA A 185 4.72 12.66 -15.05
CA ALA A 185 4.28 13.03 -16.39
C ALA A 185 5.54 13.45 -17.15
N GLN A 186 6.05 12.59 -18.03
CA GLN A 186 6.86 13.07 -19.14
C GLN A 186 5.99 14.14 -19.81
N LEU A 187 6.28 15.42 -19.55
CA LEU A 187 5.79 16.51 -20.37
C LEU A 187 6.15 16.08 -21.79
N SER A 188 5.14 15.76 -22.59
CA SER A 188 5.37 15.52 -23.99
C SER A 188 6.14 16.73 -24.48
N LYS A 189 7.36 16.53 -24.99
CA LYS A 189 8.03 17.54 -25.84
C LYS A 189 7.31 17.63 -27.19
N SER A 190 5.98 17.48 -27.18
CA SER A 190 5.15 17.66 -28.34
C SER A 190 5.11 19.17 -28.56
N LEU A 191 5.85 19.57 -29.58
CA LEU A 191 5.78 20.91 -30.17
C LEU A 191 4.42 21.15 -30.84
N ASP A 192 3.50 20.17 -30.83
CA ASP A 192 2.19 20.26 -31.48
C ASP A 192 1.27 21.31 -30.82
N PHE A 193 1.61 21.77 -29.61
CA PHE A 193 0.90 22.85 -28.91
C PHE A 193 1.63 24.20 -28.97
N ILE A 194 2.82 24.26 -29.56
CA ILE A 194 3.54 25.52 -29.75
C ILE A 194 3.13 26.09 -31.11
N ASP A 195 2.42 27.22 -31.09
CA ASP A 195 2.10 27.95 -32.31
C ASP A 195 3.42 28.32 -33.04
N PRO A 196 3.62 27.85 -34.29
CA PRO A 196 4.84 28.10 -35.05
C PRO A 196 5.18 29.59 -35.23
N GLU A 197 4.16 30.46 -35.24
CA GLU A 197 4.35 31.91 -35.35
C GLU A 197 4.86 32.52 -34.05
N VAL A 198 4.42 32.02 -32.90
CA VAL A 198 4.95 32.43 -31.58
C VAL A 198 6.41 32.02 -31.44
N PHE A 199 6.77 30.80 -31.85
CA PHE A 199 8.15 30.33 -31.82
C PHE A 199 9.08 31.14 -32.73
N LYS A 200 8.63 31.48 -33.94
CA LYS A 200 9.38 32.36 -34.86
C LYS A 200 9.53 33.77 -34.31
N SER A 201 8.51 34.33 -33.66
CA SER A 201 8.58 35.68 -33.08
C SER A 201 9.63 35.80 -31.96
N LEU A 202 9.89 34.71 -31.24
CA LEU A 202 10.92 34.64 -30.19
C LEU A 202 12.32 34.42 -30.78
N ALA A 203 12.44 33.59 -31.82
CA ALA A 203 13.73 33.32 -32.49
C ALA A 203 14.29 34.53 -33.25
N VAL A 204 13.45 35.50 -33.61
CA VAL A 204 13.85 36.73 -34.33
C VAL A 204 14.39 37.81 -33.39
N GLN A 205 14.26 37.67 -32.06
CA GLN A 205 14.67 38.70 -31.10
C GLN A 205 16.09 38.55 -30.52
N ASP A 206 16.85 37.52 -30.88
CA ASP A 206 18.12 37.18 -30.19
C ASP A 206 19.37 37.13 -31.10
N GLU A 207 19.46 38.04 -32.06
CA GLU A 207 20.70 38.23 -32.85
C GLU A 207 21.38 39.59 -32.57
N SER A 208 20.96 40.33 -31.53
CA SER A 208 21.52 41.67 -31.25
C SER A 208 21.90 41.98 -29.80
N LEU A 209 22.00 41.00 -28.90
CA LEU A 209 22.28 41.29 -27.47
C LEU A 209 23.52 40.62 -26.84
N PHE A 210 24.37 39.93 -27.60
CA PHE A 210 25.64 39.43 -27.07
C PHE A 210 26.83 39.70 -28.00
N THR A 211 27.15 40.97 -28.22
CA THR A 211 28.53 41.38 -28.51
C THR A 211 29.20 41.72 -27.19
N THR A 212 30.04 40.82 -26.71
CA THR A 212 31.01 41.16 -25.65
C THR A 212 32.32 41.38 -26.38
N ASP A 213 32.68 42.65 -26.55
CA ASP A 213 34.02 43.06 -26.98
C ASP A 213 35.03 42.57 -25.93
N ASP A 214 36.03 41.79 -26.36
CA ASP A 214 37.29 41.64 -25.62
C ASP A 214 38.40 41.36 -26.64
N ASP A 215 38.89 42.44 -27.24
CA ASP A 215 40.19 42.48 -27.93
C ASP A 215 41.26 42.95 -26.93
N SER A 216 42.23 42.09 -26.64
CA SER A 216 43.63 42.52 -26.51
C SER A 216 44.58 41.34 -26.69
N GLU A 217 45.19 41.31 -27.87
CA GLU A 217 46.48 40.66 -28.11
C GLU A 217 47.57 41.41 -27.33
N ASP A 218 48.50 40.67 -26.73
CA ASP A 218 49.90 41.08 -26.71
C ASP A 218 50.79 39.83 -26.63
N GLU A 219 51.66 39.72 -27.63
CA GLU A 219 52.74 38.76 -27.79
C GLU A 219 53.86 39.02 -26.76
N ASP A 220 54.52 37.98 -26.25
CA ASP A 220 55.97 37.81 -26.42
C ASP A 220 56.55 36.61 -25.62
N ALA A 221 56.94 35.59 -26.38
CA ALA A 221 58.23 34.90 -26.43
C ALA A 221 59.02 34.42 -25.17
N GLN A 222 59.59 33.20 -25.36
CA GLN A 222 60.79 32.57 -24.73
C GLN A 222 60.56 31.78 -23.42
N GLY A 223 61.02 30.54 -23.20
CA GLY A 223 61.84 29.59 -23.97
C GLY A 223 62.15 28.36 -23.07
N GLU A 224 62.62 27.27 -23.71
CA GLU A 224 63.42 26.14 -23.16
C GLU A 224 62.73 25.18 -22.15
N ALA A 225 62.40 23.94 -22.53
CA ALA A 225 63.23 22.74 -22.77
C ALA A 225 63.28 21.78 -21.55
N ASP A 226 62.51 20.70 -21.68
CA ASP A 226 62.80 19.29 -21.39
C ASP A 226 63.87 18.93 -20.34
N SER A 227 63.46 18.23 -19.27
CA SER A 227 64.13 17.00 -18.82
C SER A 227 63.38 16.30 -17.68
N GLY A 228 62.78 15.16 -18.01
CA GLY A 228 63.01 13.88 -17.30
C GLY A 228 62.43 13.64 -15.89
N PRO A 229 62.38 12.37 -15.47
CA PRO A 229 61.19 11.80 -14.83
C PRO A 229 61.44 11.15 -13.45
N ASP A 230 60.39 10.51 -12.94
CA ASP A 230 60.35 9.43 -11.93
C ASP A 230 60.66 9.79 -10.46
N ASP A 231 59.72 9.46 -9.56
CA ASP A 231 59.74 8.20 -8.79
C ASP A 231 59.21 8.32 -7.34
N GLU A 232 58.55 7.24 -6.91
CA GLU A 232 58.37 6.68 -5.55
C GLU A 232 58.34 7.63 -4.33
N GLY A 233 57.26 7.68 -3.54
CA GLY A 233 56.86 6.61 -2.63
C GLY A 233 56.46 7.19 -1.24
N PRO A 234 55.78 6.42 -0.37
CA PRO A 234 54.90 6.95 0.67
C PRO A 234 55.57 7.09 2.06
N ALA A 235 55.13 8.07 2.85
CA ALA A 235 55.52 8.19 4.25
C ALA A 235 54.32 7.92 5.17
N SER A 236 54.35 6.71 5.74
CA SER A 236 53.68 6.32 6.98
C SER A 236 54.01 7.28 8.13
N GLY A 237 53.00 7.63 8.93
CA GLY A 237 53.17 8.29 10.22
C GLY A 237 52.07 7.86 11.18
N GLY A 238 52.35 6.83 11.98
CA GLY A 238 51.51 6.44 13.12
C GLY A 238 51.89 7.14 14.43
N ARG A 239 51.25 6.67 15.51
CA ARG A 239 51.38 7.01 16.94
C ARG A 239 50.46 8.15 17.39
N HIS A 240 49.77 8.08 18.53
CA HIS A 240 49.68 7.10 19.61
C HIS A 240 48.29 7.21 20.25
#